data_AF-M1EC30-F1
#
_entry.id   AF-M1EC30-F1
#
_cell.length_a   1.000
_cell.length_b   1.000
_cell.length_c   1.000
_cell.angle_alpha   90.00
_cell.angle_beta   90.00
_cell.angle_gamma   90.00
#
_symmetry.space_group_name_H-M   'P 1'
#
loop_
_entity.id
_entity.type
_entity.pdbx_description
1 polymer ?
#
loop_
_entity_poly.entity_id
_entity_poly.type
_entity_poly.pdbx_seq_one_letter_code
_entity_poly.pdbx_strand_id
1 'polypeptide(L)'
;DEADILADRKAVISQGMLKCVGSSIFLKSKWGIGYRLSMCIDRYCATESLSSLVKQHIPGATLLQQNDQQLVYSLPFKDMDKFAGLFSALDTHSNLGVISYGVSMTTLEDVFLKLEVEAEIDQADYSVFTQQPPEEEMDSKSFDEMEQSLLILSETKASLMSTMSLWKQQVYTIAKFHLLTLKRESKSVRSVLLLLLIFFAIQIFMFLVHRSFKNAVVPIKLVPDLYFLKPGDKPHKYRTSLLLQNSTDSDISDLTSFFTSQNIMVTMFNDSDYVSAAPHSAALNVMYSEKDYVFTAVFNSTMVCSLPVLMNIISNYYLYHLNVTESIQVWNTPFFQEITDIVFKIELYFQAALLGIIVTAMPPYFAMENAENHKIKAYTQLKLSGLLPSAYWIGQAIVDIPLFFLVLILMLG
;
A
#
# COMPACT_ATOMS: atom_id res chain seq x y z
N ASP A 1 12.24 -21.31 -36.90
CA ASP A 1 12.68 -22.72 -37.09
C ASP A 1 11.93 -23.81 -36.33
N GLU A 2 11.70 -23.71 -35.02
CA GLU A 2 11.05 -24.79 -34.24
C GLU A 2 9.67 -25.20 -34.79
N ALA A 3 8.85 -24.22 -35.18
CA ALA A 3 7.56 -24.48 -35.82
C ALA A 3 7.69 -25.23 -37.15
N ASP A 4 8.79 -25.06 -37.90
CA ASP A 4 9.01 -25.76 -39.16
C ASP A 4 9.15 -27.27 -38.92
N ILE A 5 9.86 -27.65 -37.85
CA ILE A 5 10.18 -29.04 -37.47
C ILE A 5 9.00 -29.73 -36.78
N LEU A 6 8.33 -29.05 -35.84
CA LEU A 6 7.38 -29.69 -34.93
C LEU A 6 5.92 -29.65 -35.40
N ALA A 7 5.56 -28.76 -36.32
CA ALA A 7 4.16 -28.53 -36.68
C ALA A 7 3.81 -29.05 -38.08
N ASP A 8 2.69 -29.74 -38.24
CA ASP A 8 2.22 -30.18 -39.56
C ASP A 8 1.63 -29.04 -40.39
N ARG A 9 0.98 -28.09 -39.71
CA ARG A 9 0.35 -26.89 -40.30
C ARG A 9 0.71 -25.66 -39.49
N LYS A 10 0.95 -24.57 -40.20
CA LYS A 10 1.32 -23.26 -39.67
C LYS A 10 0.28 -22.24 -40.12
N ALA A 11 -0.07 -21.33 -39.23
CA ALA A 11 -0.99 -20.24 -39.46
C ALA A 11 -0.28 -18.91 -39.18
N VAL A 12 -0.36 -17.96 -40.10
CA VAL A 12 0.16 -16.60 -39.93
C VAL A 12 -1.01 -15.65 -39.72
N ILE A 13 -1.00 -14.96 -38.59
CA ILE A 13 -2.01 -13.97 -38.21
C ILE A 13 -1.33 -12.61 -38.18
N SER A 14 -1.94 -11.61 -38.81
CA SER A 14 -1.49 -10.21 -38.75
C SER A 14 -2.70 -9.31 -38.51
N GLN A 15 -2.55 -8.34 -37.60
CA GLN A 15 -3.60 -7.38 -37.23
C GLN A 15 -4.94 -8.03 -36.85
N GLY A 16 -4.87 -9.13 -36.09
CA GLY A 16 -6.05 -9.86 -35.62
C GLY A 16 -6.75 -10.72 -36.68
N MET A 17 -6.26 -10.73 -37.94
CA MET A 17 -6.84 -11.53 -39.02
C MET A 17 -5.89 -12.63 -39.49
N LEU A 18 -6.47 -13.79 -39.82
CA LEU A 18 -5.74 -14.92 -40.39
C LEU A 18 -5.34 -14.62 -41.84
N LYS A 19 -4.05 -14.44 -42.09
CA LYS A 19 -3.53 -14.12 -43.43
C LYS A 19 -3.27 -15.36 -44.26
N CYS A 20 -2.63 -16.39 -43.70
CA CYS A 20 -2.44 -17.66 -44.40
C CYS A 20 -2.31 -18.86 -43.48
N VAL A 21 -2.66 -20.04 -44.01
CA VAL A 21 -2.50 -21.33 -43.32
C VAL A 21 -2.04 -22.39 -44.31
N GLY A 22 -1.10 -23.23 -43.90
CA GLY A 22 -0.67 -24.38 -44.68
C GLY A 22 0.52 -25.12 -44.08
N SER A 23 1.01 -26.14 -44.78
CA SER A 23 2.31 -26.75 -44.43
C SER A 23 3.45 -25.78 -44.75
N SER A 24 4.64 -26.01 -44.21
CA SER A 24 5.80 -25.17 -44.50
C SER A 24 6.11 -25.09 -45.99
N ILE A 25 6.07 -26.23 -46.67
CA ILE A 25 6.34 -26.32 -48.10
C ILE A 25 5.30 -25.49 -48.87
N PHE A 26 4.03 -25.60 -48.49
CA PHE A 26 2.95 -24.83 -49.10
C PHE A 26 3.14 -23.33 -48.90
N LEU A 27 3.44 -22.88 -47.67
CA LEU A 27 3.62 -21.45 -47.37
C LEU A 27 4.85 -20.88 -48.09
N LYS A 28 5.99 -21.58 -48.05
CA LYS A 28 7.21 -21.18 -48.77
C LYS A 28 6.98 -21.12 -50.28
N SER A 29 6.24 -22.08 -50.84
CA SER A 29 5.89 -22.08 -52.27
C SER A 29 4.89 -20.99 -52.65
N LYS A 30 3.88 -20.72 -51.82
CA LYS A 30 2.79 -19.77 -52.13
C LYS A 30 3.28 -18.32 -52.10
N TRP A 31 4.12 -17.99 -51.13
CA TRP A 31 4.61 -16.61 -50.93
C TRP A 31 5.95 -16.36 -51.66
N GLY A 32 6.35 -17.27 -52.55
CA GLY A 32 7.34 -16.99 -53.59
C GLY A 32 8.76 -16.80 -53.07
N ILE A 33 9.18 -17.61 -52.12
CA ILE A 33 10.56 -17.64 -51.65
C ILE A 33 11.06 -19.05 -51.93
N GLY A 34 11.69 -19.23 -53.08
CA GLY A 34 12.11 -20.53 -53.59
C GLY A 34 13.37 -21.04 -52.89
N TYR A 35 14.34 -21.51 -53.68
CA TYR A 35 15.68 -21.77 -53.18
C TYR A 35 16.54 -20.51 -53.26
N ARG A 36 17.47 -20.35 -52.33
CA ARG A 36 18.45 -19.27 -52.32
C ARG A 36 19.79 -19.81 -52.82
N LEU A 37 20.18 -19.39 -54.01
CA LEU A 37 21.51 -19.65 -54.56
C LEU A 37 22.44 -18.53 -54.09
N SER A 38 23.39 -18.87 -53.22
CA SER A 38 24.42 -17.96 -52.73
C SER A 38 25.75 -18.31 -53.40
N MET A 39 26.37 -17.35 -54.07
CA MET A 39 27.64 -17.52 -54.80
C MET A 39 28.66 -16.54 -54.24
N CYS A 40 29.83 -17.02 -53.85
CA CYS A 40 30.99 -16.20 -53.52
C CYS A 40 31.74 -15.87 -54.82
N ILE A 41 32.01 -14.60 -55.06
CA ILE A 41 32.64 -14.10 -56.28
C ILE A 41 33.99 -13.45 -56.00
N ASP A 42 34.88 -13.51 -56.98
CA ASP A 42 36.16 -12.81 -56.98
C ASP A 42 36.01 -11.36 -57.50
N ARG A 43 36.97 -10.49 -57.20
CA ARG A 43 36.95 -9.05 -57.53
C ARG A 43 36.91 -8.75 -59.02
N TYR A 44 37.24 -9.72 -59.86
CA TYR A 44 37.25 -9.61 -61.33
C TYR A 44 36.03 -10.30 -62.00
N CYS A 45 34.97 -10.57 -61.22
CA CYS A 45 33.77 -11.25 -61.71
C CYS A 45 32.99 -10.41 -62.73
N ALA A 46 32.64 -11.02 -63.86
CA ALA A 46 31.76 -10.43 -64.88
C ALA A 46 30.29 -10.65 -64.49
N THR A 47 29.78 -9.82 -63.56
CA THR A 47 28.44 -9.96 -62.98
C THR A 47 27.31 -10.03 -64.01
N GLU A 48 27.40 -9.26 -65.10
CA GLU A 48 26.40 -9.28 -66.18
C GLU A 48 26.34 -10.62 -66.92
N SER A 49 27.51 -11.20 -67.24
CA SER A 49 27.63 -12.50 -67.89
C SER A 49 27.16 -13.63 -66.98
N LEU A 50 27.50 -13.55 -65.69
CA LEU A 50 27.04 -14.51 -64.68
C LEU A 50 25.52 -14.44 -64.47
N SER A 51 24.96 -13.22 -64.39
CA SER A 51 23.51 -13.04 -64.28
C SER A 51 22.75 -13.57 -65.50
N SER A 52 23.34 -13.41 -66.70
CA SER A 52 22.80 -13.93 -67.95
C SER A 52 22.84 -15.47 -67.97
N LEU A 53 23.91 -16.09 -67.45
CA LEU A 53 24.02 -17.54 -67.33
C LEU A 53 22.96 -18.12 -66.39
N VAL A 54 22.74 -17.48 -65.24
CA VAL A 54 21.71 -17.89 -64.27
C VAL A 54 20.32 -17.77 -64.90
N LYS A 55 20.02 -16.63 -65.56
CA LYS A 55 18.73 -16.41 -66.23
C LYS A 55 18.50 -17.30 -67.46
N GLN A 56 19.56 -17.70 -68.15
CA GLN A 56 19.48 -18.63 -69.29
C GLN A 56 18.99 -20.01 -68.85
N HIS A 57 19.47 -20.51 -67.72
CA HIS A 57 19.05 -21.81 -67.19
C HIS A 57 17.74 -21.71 -66.41
N ILE A 58 17.56 -20.64 -65.66
CA ILE A 58 16.38 -20.41 -64.81
C ILE A 58 15.86 -18.99 -65.08
N PRO A 59 14.92 -18.82 -66.03
CA PRO A 59 14.41 -17.51 -66.41
C PRO A 59 13.64 -16.81 -65.28
N GLY A 60 13.10 -17.58 -64.33
CA GLY A 60 12.43 -17.05 -63.14
C GLY A 60 13.36 -16.66 -61.99
N ALA A 61 14.69 -16.69 -62.18
CA ALA A 61 15.64 -16.33 -61.14
C ALA A 61 15.68 -14.81 -60.90
N THR A 62 15.51 -14.38 -59.64
CA THR A 62 15.59 -12.97 -59.24
C THR A 62 16.82 -12.72 -58.37
N LEU A 63 17.56 -11.63 -58.63
CA LEU A 63 18.70 -11.23 -57.82
C LEU A 63 18.16 -10.57 -56.53
N LEU A 64 18.48 -11.14 -55.38
CA LEU A 64 18.07 -10.63 -54.06
C LEU A 64 19.12 -9.70 -53.46
N GLN A 65 20.41 -10.06 -53.60
CA GLN A 65 21.50 -9.32 -52.99
C GLN A 65 22.75 -9.38 -53.87
N GLN A 66 23.41 -8.24 -54.02
CA GLN A 66 24.67 -8.11 -54.73
C GLN A 66 25.65 -7.32 -53.87
N ASN A 67 26.72 -8.00 -53.45
CA ASN A 67 27.86 -7.44 -52.74
C ASN A 67 29.15 -7.74 -53.52
N ASP A 68 30.23 -7.02 -53.23
CA ASP A 68 31.53 -7.17 -53.93
C ASP A 68 32.17 -8.57 -53.79
N GLN A 69 31.68 -9.39 -52.86
CA GLN A 69 32.19 -10.74 -52.57
C GLN A 69 31.12 -11.82 -52.70
N GLN A 70 29.84 -11.45 -52.88
CA GLN A 70 28.75 -12.42 -52.86
C GLN A 70 27.54 -11.97 -53.69
N LEU A 71 26.99 -12.89 -54.47
CA LEU A 71 25.72 -12.76 -55.18
C LEU A 71 24.70 -13.75 -54.63
N VAL A 72 23.47 -13.30 -54.42
CA VAL A 72 22.38 -14.11 -53.90
C VAL A 72 21.18 -14.02 -54.84
N TYR A 73 20.76 -15.17 -55.37
CA TYR A 73 19.59 -15.30 -56.24
C TYR A 73 18.48 -16.11 -55.55
N SER A 74 17.23 -15.72 -55.80
CA SER A 74 16.04 -16.53 -55.55
C SER A 74 15.72 -17.37 -56.78
N LEU A 75 15.66 -18.69 -56.63
CA LEU A 75 15.35 -19.65 -57.68
C LEU A 75 13.98 -20.27 -57.43
N PRO A 76 13.03 -20.28 -58.40
CA PRO A 76 11.71 -20.85 -58.21
C PRO A 76 11.72 -22.36 -57.92
N PHE A 77 10.80 -22.84 -57.07
CA PHE A 77 10.62 -24.28 -56.81
C PHE A 77 10.25 -25.09 -58.08
N LYS A 78 9.57 -24.47 -59.04
CA LYS A 78 9.11 -25.12 -60.27
C LYS A 78 10.25 -25.52 -61.20
N ASP A 79 11.41 -24.87 -61.08
CA ASP A 79 12.57 -25.09 -61.96
C ASP A 79 13.66 -25.97 -61.31
N MET A 80 13.30 -26.72 -60.25
CA MET A 80 14.24 -27.59 -59.51
C MET A 80 14.98 -28.57 -60.42
N ASP A 81 14.31 -29.09 -61.45
CA ASP A 81 14.91 -30.04 -62.41
C ASP A 81 16.04 -29.42 -63.23
N LYS A 82 16.08 -28.09 -63.36
CA LYS A 82 17.10 -27.35 -64.13
C LYS A 82 18.33 -26.98 -63.30
N PHE A 83 18.30 -27.21 -61.99
CA PHE A 83 19.39 -26.82 -61.08
C PHE A 83 20.68 -27.58 -61.39
N ALA A 84 20.59 -28.86 -61.73
CA ALA A 84 21.75 -29.67 -62.11
C ALA A 84 22.48 -29.10 -63.34
N GLY A 85 21.73 -28.61 -64.33
CA GLY A 85 22.28 -27.95 -65.50
C GLY A 85 22.95 -26.62 -65.17
N LEU A 86 22.33 -25.81 -64.29
CA LEU A 86 22.92 -24.57 -63.80
C LEU A 86 24.24 -24.81 -63.04
N PHE A 87 24.27 -25.78 -62.11
CA PHE A 87 25.49 -26.10 -61.36
C PHE A 87 26.61 -26.58 -62.27
N SER A 88 26.29 -27.45 -63.22
CA SER A 88 27.27 -27.92 -64.23
C SER A 88 27.81 -26.76 -65.06
N ALA A 89 26.95 -25.80 -65.43
CA ALA A 89 27.36 -24.62 -66.17
C ALA A 89 28.24 -23.68 -65.33
N LEU A 90 27.94 -23.50 -64.04
CA LEU A 90 28.76 -22.74 -63.09
C LEU A 90 30.14 -23.39 -62.87
N ASP A 91 30.20 -24.72 -62.82
CA ASP A 91 31.46 -25.48 -62.67
C ASP A 91 32.32 -25.41 -63.96
N THR A 92 31.68 -25.42 -65.13
CA THR A 92 32.37 -25.40 -66.43
C THR A 92 32.91 -24.01 -66.78
N HIS A 93 32.18 -22.95 -66.43
CA HIS A 93 32.54 -21.56 -66.73
C HIS A 93 33.24 -20.89 -65.53
N SER A 94 34.31 -21.51 -65.02
CA SER A 94 35.11 -20.99 -63.90
C SER A 94 35.77 -19.63 -64.17
N ASN A 95 35.89 -19.26 -65.45
CA ASN A 95 36.32 -17.94 -65.92
C ASN A 95 35.37 -16.79 -65.59
N LEU A 96 34.15 -17.07 -65.11
CA LEU A 96 33.18 -16.05 -64.66
C LEU A 96 33.47 -15.51 -63.25
N GLY A 97 34.48 -16.04 -62.55
CA GLY A 97 34.91 -15.50 -61.26
C GLY A 97 34.10 -15.99 -60.05
N VAL A 98 33.43 -17.15 -60.15
CA VAL A 98 32.73 -17.80 -59.03
C VAL A 98 33.72 -18.68 -58.26
N ILE A 99 33.90 -18.40 -56.97
CA ILE A 99 34.83 -19.12 -56.08
C ILE A 99 34.13 -20.33 -55.45
N SER A 100 32.89 -20.16 -55.00
CA SER A 100 32.07 -21.22 -54.43
C SER A 100 30.59 -20.86 -54.53
N TYR A 101 29.72 -21.85 -54.56
CA TYR A 101 28.28 -21.63 -54.52
C TYR A 101 27.61 -22.64 -53.57
N GLY A 102 26.47 -22.22 -53.02
CA GLY A 102 25.63 -23.04 -52.15
C GLY A 102 24.17 -22.74 -52.39
N VAL A 103 23.33 -23.76 -52.27
CA VAL A 103 21.88 -23.63 -52.37
C VAL A 103 21.25 -23.97 -51.03
N SER A 104 20.47 -23.04 -50.49
CA SER A 104 19.70 -23.24 -49.26
C SER A 104 18.21 -23.09 -49.54
N MET A 105 17.38 -23.80 -48.77
CA MET A 105 15.95 -23.48 -48.73
C MET A 105 15.75 -22.17 -47.96
N THR A 106 14.70 -21.45 -48.36
CA THR A 106 14.20 -20.30 -47.62
C THR A 106 13.53 -20.75 -46.33
N THR A 107 13.61 -19.88 -45.33
CA THR A 107 13.09 -20.15 -43.99
C THR A 107 11.62 -19.71 -43.90
N LEU A 108 10.90 -20.18 -42.88
CA LEU A 108 9.59 -19.60 -42.57
C LEU A 108 9.69 -18.13 -42.12
N GLU A 109 10.85 -17.70 -41.64
CA GLU A 109 11.11 -16.31 -41.25
C GLU A 109 11.11 -15.39 -42.46
N ASP A 110 11.69 -15.81 -43.58
CA ASP A 110 11.63 -15.08 -44.85
C ASP A 110 10.18 -14.88 -45.31
N VAL A 111 9.33 -15.92 -45.14
CA VAL A 111 7.90 -15.87 -45.48
C VAL A 111 7.16 -14.88 -44.60
N PHE A 112 7.50 -14.84 -43.31
CA PHE A 112 6.92 -13.91 -42.36
C PHE A 112 7.28 -12.46 -42.68
N LEU A 113 8.56 -12.16 -42.94
CA LEU A 113 9.02 -10.80 -43.28
C LEU A 113 8.36 -10.29 -44.57
N LYS A 114 8.20 -11.15 -45.57
CA LYS A 114 7.55 -10.76 -46.83
C LYS A 114 6.06 -10.45 -46.63
N LEU A 115 5.38 -11.21 -45.78
CA LEU A 115 3.98 -10.98 -45.41
C LEU A 115 3.78 -9.67 -44.65
N GLU A 116 4.78 -9.25 -43.87
CA GLU A 116 4.75 -7.99 -43.14
C GLU A 116 4.89 -6.80 -44.09
N VAL A 117 5.84 -6.86 -45.03
CA VAL A 117 6.01 -5.83 -46.07
C VAL A 117 4.78 -5.73 -46.98
N GLU A 118 4.18 -6.84 -47.40
CA GLU A 118 2.93 -6.81 -48.20
C GLU A 118 1.75 -6.25 -47.39
N ALA A 119 1.67 -6.54 -46.08
CA ALA A 119 0.64 -5.96 -45.21
C ALA A 119 0.79 -4.44 -45.02
N GLU A 120 2.01 -3.89 -45.05
CA GLU A 120 2.25 -2.44 -45.05
C GLU A 120 1.87 -1.78 -46.38
N ILE A 121 2.09 -2.46 -47.51
CA ILE A 121 1.70 -1.96 -48.84
C ILE A 121 0.17 -1.92 -48.99
N ASP A 122 -0.53 -2.95 -48.51
CA ASP A 122 -2.00 -2.98 -48.49
C ASP A 122 -2.61 -1.83 -47.68
N GLN A 123 -1.89 -1.28 -46.69
CA GLN A 123 -2.32 -0.09 -45.92
C GLN A 123 -2.15 1.21 -46.68
N ALA A 124 -1.11 1.33 -47.53
CA ALA A 124 -0.88 2.54 -48.31
C ALA A 124 -2.00 2.75 -49.36
N ASP A 125 -2.51 1.68 -49.97
CA ASP A 125 -3.61 1.75 -50.93
C ASP A 125 -4.97 2.08 -50.28
N TYR A 126 -5.16 1.74 -49.00
CA TYR A 126 -6.35 2.14 -48.23
C TYR A 126 -6.31 3.62 -47.78
N SER A 127 -5.13 4.24 -47.73
CA SER A 127 -4.95 5.60 -47.21
C SER A 127 -5.33 6.73 -48.17
N VAL A 128 -5.67 6.42 -49.44
CA VAL A 128 -6.04 7.42 -50.46
C VAL A 128 -7.49 7.92 -50.32
N PHE A 129 -8.33 7.30 -49.48
CA PHE A 129 -9.75 7.64 -49.35
C PHE A 129 -10.21 8.16 -47.98
N THR A 130 -9.34 8.70 -47.12
CA THR A 130 -9.81 9.26 -45.84
C THR A 130 -9.17 10.61 -45.52
N GLN A 131 -9.88 11.68 -45.87
CA GLN A 131 -9.72 13.00 -45.24
C GLN A 131 -10.33 12.94 -43.81
N GLN A 132 -9.56 13.37 -42.81
CA GLN A 132 -9.99 13.58 -41.41
C GLN A 132 -10.83 14.88 -41.26
N PRO A 133 -11.38 15.20 -40.07
CA PRO A 133 -12.39 14.52 -39.26
C PRO A 133 -13.60 15.48 -38.98
N PRO A 134 -14.58 15.10 -38.14
CA PRO A 134 -14.61 15.76 -36.83
C PRO A 134 -14.96 14.83 -35.66
N GLU A 135 -14.56 15.32 -34.49
CA GLU A 135 -14.82 14.83 -33.14
C GLU A 135 -16.33 14.74 -32.85
N GLU A 136 -16.77 13.66 -32.19
CA GLU A 136 -17.61 13.67 -30.97
C GLU A 136 -18.09 12.26 -30.58
N GLU A 137 -18.11 12.05 -29.27
CA GLU A 137 -18.89 11.09 -28.49
C GLU A 137 -18.64 9.56 -28.60
N MET A 138 -18.04 9.10 -27.50
CA MET A 138 -18.00 7.76 -26.91
C MET A 138 -19.33 6.98 -27.03
N ASP A 139 -19.37 5.92 -27.85
CA ASP A 139 -20.37 4.86 -27.74
C ASP A 139 -19.68 3.48 -27.66
N SER A 140 -19.75 2.90 -26.47
CA SER A 140 -19.08 1.68 -26.03
C SER A 140 -19.90 0.43 -26.37
N LYS A 141 -20.18 0.18 -27.65
CA LYS A 141 -21.08 -0.93 -28.05
C LYS A 141 -20.56 -1.96 -29.05
N SER A 142 -19.32 -1.84 -29.55
CA SER A 142 -18.79 -2.80 -30.54
C SER A 142 -17.89 -3.90 -29.98
N PHE A 143 -17.48 -3.82 -28.70
CA PHE A 143 -16.66 -4.86 -28.06
C PHE A 143 -17.47 -6.06 -27.58
N ASP A 144 -18.76 -5.88 -27.29
CA ASP A 144 -19.62 -6.93 -26.75
C ASP A 144 -20.03 -7.98 -27.80
N GLU A 145 -20.15 -7.63 -29.08
CA GLU A 145 -20.58 -8.56 -30.12
C GLU A 145 -19.49 -9.59 -30.49
N MET A 146 -18.21 -9.20 -30.44
CA MET A 146 -17.10 -10.11 -30.72
C MET A 146 -16.79 -11.04 -29.54
N GLU A 147 -17.04 -10.60 -28.31
CA GLU A 147 -16.93 -11.44 -27.11
C GLU A 147 -18.11 -12.43 -27.01
N GLN A 148 -19.33 -12.02 -27.38
CA GLN A 148 -20.49 -12.92 -27.50
C GLN A 148 -20.30 -13.99 -28.58
N SER A 149 -19.64 -13.66 -29.69
CA SER A 149 -19.32 -14.62 -30.76
C SER A 149 -18.35 -15.71 -30.32
N LEU A 150 -17.41 -15.40 -29.41
CA LEU A 150 -16.46 -16.35 -28.85
C LEU A 150 -17.07 -17.21 -27.72
N LEU A 151 -18.09 -16.71 -27.02
CA LEU A 151 -18.80 -17.45 -25.98
C LEU A 151 -19.69 -18.56 -26.56
N ILE A 152 -20.33 -18.34 -27.71
CA ILE A 152 -21.22 -19.31 -28.37
C ILE A 152 -20.45 -20.55 -28.87
N LEU A 153 -19.16 -20.43 -29.17
CA LEU A 153 -18.34 -21.57 -29.62
C LEU A 153 -17.90 -22.51 -28.47
N SER A 154 -18.07 -22.08 -27.20
CA SER A 154 -17.69 -22.88 -26.02
C SER A 154 -18.84 -23.67 -25.40
N GLU A 155 -20.09 -23.34 -25.76
CA GLU A 155 -21.29 -23.90 -25.10
C GLU A 155 -21.86 -25.18 -25.75
N THR A 156 -21.33 -25.62 -26.88
CA THR A 156 -21.79 -26.88 -27.50
C THR A 156 -20.82 -28.03 -27.20
N LYS A 157 -21.26 -28.93 -26.31
CA LYS A 157 -20.61 -30.17 -25.81
C LYS A 157 -19.60 -30.03 -24.66
N ALA A 158 -20.10 -29.76 -23.45
CA ALA A 158 -19.49 -30.31 -22.24
C ALA A 158 -20.56 -31.00 -21.37
N SER A 159 -20.42 -32.31 -21.22
CA SER A 159 -21.26 -33.23 -20.47
C SER A 159 -21.48 -32.79 -19.01
N LEU A 160 -22.74 -32.79 -18.58
CA LEU A 160 -23.29 -32.16 -17.37
C LEU A 160 -22.97 -32.86 -16.03
N MET A 161 -22.03 -33.79 -15.96
CA MET A 161 -21.66 -34.50 -14.72
C MET A 161 -20.14 -34.67 -14.60
N SER A 162 -19.45 -33.59 -14.15
CA SER A 162 -18.04 -33.56 -13.68
C SER A 162 -17.59 -32.12 -13.34
N THR A 163 -18.29 -31.12 -13.86
CA THR A 163 -17.87 -29.71 -13.88
C THR A 163 -17.73 -29.08 -12.49
N MET A 164 -18.63 -29.39 -11.55
CA MET A 164 -18.61 -28.78 -10.20
C MET A 164 -17.44 -29.31 -9.34
N SER A 165 -17.14 -30.61 -9.42
CA SER A 165 -16.00 -31.20 -8.69
C SER A 165 -14.68 -30.72 -9.25
N LEU A 166 -14.59 -30.61 -10.58
CA LEU A 166 -13.40 -30.13 -11.27
C LEU A 166 -13.18 -28.64 -11.00
N TRP A 167 -14.24 -27.84 -11.01
CA TRP A 167 -14.19 -26.43 -10.61
C TRP A 167 -13.72 -26.24 -9.17
N LYS A 168 -14.27 -27.01 -8.20
CA LYS A 168 -13.81 -26.95 -6.79
C LYS A 168 -12.33 -27.33 -6.65
N GLN A 169 -11.87 -28.34 -7.38
CA GLN A 169 -10.45 -28.71 -7.40
C GLN A 169 -9.59 -27.59 -7.98
N GLN A 170 -10.00 -27.00 -9.11
CA GLN A 170 -9.29 -25.85 -9.72
C GLN A 170 -9.19 -24.66 -8.76
N VAL A 171 -10.29 -24.28 -8.11
CA VAL A 171 -10.34 -23.22 -7.10
C VAL A 171 -9.36 -23.50 -5.95
N TYR A 172 -9.40 -24.72 -5.39
CA TYR A 172 -8.50 -25.11 -4.31
C TYR A 172 -7.03 -25.07 -4.74
N THR A 173 -6.71 -25.57 -5.93
CA THR A 173 -5.32 -25.55 -6.43
C THR A 173 -4.82 -24.13 -6.66
N ILE A 174 -5.67 -23.22 -7.14
CA ILE A 174 -5.30 -21.81 -7.33
C ILE A 174 -5.15 -21.10 -5.99
N ALA A 175 -6.07 -21.30 -5.05
CA ALA A 175 -5.94 -20.74 -3.71
C ALA A 175 -4.63 -21.21 -3.04
N LYS A 176 -4.29 -22.51 -3.16
CA LYS A 176 -3.03 -23.06 -2.65
C LYS A 176 -1.81 -22.47 -3.37
N PHE A 177 -1.87 -22.33 -4.70
CA PHE A 177 -0.81 -21.71 -5.48
C PHE A 177 -0.59 -20.26 -5.06
N HIS A 178 -1.66 -19.47 -4.97
CA HIS A 178 -1.63 -18.07 -4.55
C HIS A 178 -1.06 -17.91 -3.14
N LEU A 179 -1.48 -18.75 -2.18
CA LEU A 179 -0.92 -18.76 -0.82
C LEU A 179 0.60 -19.06 -0.81
N LEU A 180 1.05 -19.99 -1.65
CA LEU A 180 2.48 -20.31 -1.77
C LEU A 180 3.26 -19.18 -2.42
N THR A 181 2.68 -18.49 -3.41
CA THR A 181 3.27 -17.30 -4.04
C THR A 181 3.41 -16.19 -3.01
N LEU A 182 2.36 -15.86 -2.26
CA LEU A 182 2.41 -14.90 -1.14
C LEU A 182 3.49 -15.26 -0.11
N LYS A 183 3.63 -16.55 0.25
CA LYS A 183 4.68 -17.02 1.18
C LYS A 183 6.09 -16.88 0.59
N ARG A 184 6.25 -17.14 -0.72
CA ARG A 184 7.54 -17.05 -1.42
C ARG A 184 7.94 -15.59 -1.63
N GLU A 185 6.99 -14.74 -1.98
CA GLU A 185 7.15 -13.29 -2.19
C GLU A 185 7.12 -12.54 -0.85
N SER A 186 8.01 -12.95 0.04
CA SER A 186 8.12 -12.39 1.39
C SER A 186 8.35 -10.88 1.42
N LYS A 187 8.80 -10.25 0.33
CA LYS A 187 9.05 -8.80 0.29
C LYS A 187 7.81 -7.99 0.60
N SER A 188 6.66 -8.32 -0.02
CA SER A 188 5.46 -7.53 0.19
C SER A 188 4.77 -7.85 1.51
N VAL A 189 4.66 -9.13 1.87
CA VAL A 189 4.15 -9.54 3.19
C VAL A 189 4.98 -8.91 4.31
N ARG A 190 6.31 -8.78 4.14
CA ARG A 190 7.18 -8.06 5.09
C ARG A 190 6.91 -6.56 5.13
N SER A 191 6.56 -5.94 4.01
CA SER A 191 6.19 -4.52 3.96
C SER A 191 4.90 -4.25 4.72
N VAL A 192 3.86 -5.06 4.48
CA VAL A 192 2.58 -5.01 5.20
C VAL A 192 2.79 -5.24 6.70
N LEU A 193 3.57 -6.27 7.06
CA LEU A 193 3.86 -6.59 8.46
C LEU A 193 4.65 -5.45 9.14
N LEU A 194 5.57 -4.81 8.43
CA LEU A 194 6.32 -3.67 8.93
C LEU A 194 5.41 -2.46 9.17
N LEU A 195 4.48 -2.18 8.26
CA LEU A 195 3.48 -1.13 8.42
C LEU A 195 2.58 -1.38 9.65
N LEU A 196 2.17 -2.63 9.86
CA LEU A 196 1.37 -3.06 11.01
C LEU A 196 2.18 -2.99 12.33
N LEU A 197 3.48 -3.31 12.30
CA LEU A 197 4.38 -3.12 13.45
C LEU A 197 4.53 -1.64 13.81
N ILE A 198 4.66 -0.75 12.83
CA ILE A 198 4.72 0.70 13.06
C ILE A 198 3.42 1.18 13.73
N PHE A 199 2.27 0.70 13.26
CA PHE A 199 0.97 1.01 13.86
C PHE A 199 0.94 0.64 15.35
N PHE A 200 1.25 -0.61 15.69
CA PHE A 200 1.26 -1.06 17.09
C PHE A 200 2.31 -0.33 17.94
N ALA A 201 3.48 -0.02 17.38
CA ALA A 201 4.52 0.72 18.10
C ALA A 201 4.04 2.13 18.49
N ILE A 202 3.37 2.83 17.57
CA ILE A 202 2.82 4.17 17.86
C ILE A 202 1.70 4.07 18.90
N GLN A 203 0.83 3.07 18.80
CA GLN A 203 -0.27 2.92 19.75
C GLN A 203 0.22 2.57 21.17
N ILE A 204 1.22 1.69 21.28
CA ILE A 204 1.87 1.39 22.56
C ILE A 204 2.54 2.64 23.13
N PHE A 205 3.23 3.42 22.28
CA PHE A 205 3.87 4.67 22.70
C PHE A 205 2.85 5.68 23.23
N MET A 206 1.76 5.94 22.51
CA MET A 206 0.70 6.85 22.93
C MET A 206 0.05 6.40 24.24
N PHE A 207 -0.23 5.09 24.37
CA PHE A 207 -0.74 4.52 25.62
C PHE A 207 0.23 4.72 26.80
N LEU A 208 1.54 4.54 26.57
CA LEU A 208 2.57 4.75 27.59
C LEU A 208 2.63 6.22 28.03
N VAL A 209 2.55 7.14 27.08
CA VAL A 209 2.51 8.59 27.32
C VAL A 209 1.28 8.94 28.15
N HIS A 210 0.09 8.47 27.75
CA HIS A 210 -1.16 8.69 28.49
C HIS A 210 -1.06 8.17 29.93
N ARG A 211 -0.56 6.95 30.12
CA ARG A 211 -0.35 6.36 31.45
C ARG A 211 0.65 7.15 32.29
N SER A 212 1.73 7.64 31.68
CA SER A 212 2.74 8.47 32.35
C SER A 212 2.14 9.78 32.87
N PHE A 213 1.36 10.48 32.03
CA PHE A 213 0.67 11.70 32.44
C PHE A 213 -0.33 11.47 33.57
N LYS A 214 -1.12 10.39 33.50
CA LYS A 214 -2.08 10.04 34.57
C LYS A 214 -1.38 9.76 35.90
N ASN A 215 -0.21 9.13 35.87
CA ASN A 215 0.54 8.77 37.07
C ASN A 215 1.39 9.92 37.64
N ALA A 216 1.77 10.91 36.83
CA ALA A 216 2.56 12.05 37.28
C ALA A 216 1.79 13.00 38.22
N VAL A 217 0.47 12.96 38.16
CA VAL A 217 -0.39 13.85 38.94
C VAL A 217 -0.81 13.14 40.21
N VAL A 218 0.01 13.32 41.25
CA VAL A 218 -0.23 12.76 42.59
C VAL A 218 -1.18 13.68 43.37
N PRO A 219 -2.22 13.15 44.05
CA PRO A 219 -3.07 13.95 44.92
C PRO A 219 -2.24 14.66 45.99
N ILE A 220 -2.41 15.97 46.12
CA ILE A 220 -1.67 16.76 47.09
C ILE A 220 -2.43 16.71 48.41
N LYS A 221 -1.77 16.24 49.48
CA LYS A 221 -2.32 16.30 50.84
C LYS A 221 -2.33 17.76 51.30
N LEU A 222 -3.49 18.26 51.70
CA LEU A 222 -3.67 19.61 52.20
C LEU A 222 -3.24 19.67 53.67
N VAL A 223 -1.99 20.09 53.90
CA VAL A 223 -1.38 20.23 55.23
C VAL A 223 -1.35 21.71 55.63
N PRO A 224 -1.58 22.07 56.91
CA PRO A 224 -1.48 23.44 57.41
C PRO A 224 -0.16 24.14 57.03
N ASP A 225 0.95 23.40 57.04
CA ASP A 225 2.30 23.83 56.62
C ASP A 225 2.38 24.43 55.20
N LEU A 226 1.39 24.19 54.33
CA LEU A 226 1.36 24.80 52.99
C LEU A 226 1.07 26.31 53.05
N TYR A 227 0.31 26.76 54.05
CA TYR A 227 -0.20 28.13 54.14
C TYR A 227 0.16 28.86 55.44
N PHE A 228 0.40 28.12 56.52
CA PHE A 228 0.68 28.70 57.83
C PHE A 228 2.14 28.52 58.26
N LEU A 229 2.67 29.50 58.99
CA LEU A 229 4.00 29.42 59.61
C LEU A 229 3.96 28.55 60.87
N LYS A 230 5.09 27.91 61.21
CA LYS A 230 5.25 27.25 62.51
C LYS A 230 5.74 28.24 63.57
N PRO A 231 5.46 27.99 64.86
CA PRO A 231 6.04 28.80 65.94
C PRO A 231 7.57 28.84 65.85
N GLY A 232 8.15 30.03 65.62
CA GLY A 232 9.60 30.23 65.46
C GLY A 232 10.12 30.26 64.02
N ASP A 233 9.27 30.05 63.02
CA ASP A 233 9.65 30.21 61.62
C ASP A 233 9.92 31.69 61.26
N LYS A 234 10.84 31.91 60.32
CA LYS A 234 11.07 33.23 59.73
C LYS A 234 9.90 33.61 58.81
N PRO A 235 9.57 34.91 58.68
CA PRO A 235 8.53 35.36 57.77
C PRO A 235 8.82 34.90 56.34
N HIS A 236 7.84 34.27 55.70
CA HIS A 236 7.96 33.73 54.35
C HIS A 236 6.93 34.37 53.42
N LYS A 237 7.22 34.42 52.11
CA LYS A 237 6.41 35.17 51.13
C LYS A 237 5.01 34.59 50.92
N TYR A 238 4.84 33.29 51.12
CA TYR A 238 3.60 32.56 50.83
C TYR A 238 3.00 31.84 52.05
N ARG A 239 3.63 31.96 53.23
CA ARG A 239 3.14 31.41 54.49
C ARG A 239 3.00 32.53 55.50
N THR A 240 1.86 32.62 56.14
CA THR A 240 1.59 33.67 57.12
C THR A 240 1.18 33.06 58.45
N SER A 241 1.16 33.84 59.52
CA SER A 241 0.44 33.43 60.72
C SER A 241 -1.06 33.35 60.42
N LEU A 242 -1.77 32.49 61.16
CA LEU A 242 -3.22 32.49 61.21
C LEU A 242 -3.65 33.68 62.08
N LEU A 243 -4.40 34.61 61.50
CA LEU A 243 -5.01 35.70 62.28
C LEU A 243 -6.18 35.14 63.08
N LEU A 244 -6.20 35.38 64.38
CA LEU A 244 -7.30 34.96 65.26
C LEU A 244 -7.94 36.19 65.91
N GLN A 245 -9.23 36.39 65.68
CA GLN A 245 -10.01 37.43 66.33
C GLN A 245 -10.90 36.82 67.40
N ASN A 246 -10.81 37.35 68.61
CA ASN A 246 -11.68 36.96 69.71
C ASN A 246 -12.90 37.89 69.76
N SER A 247 -14.06 37.36 69.39
CA SER A 247 -15.35 38.03 69.63
C SER A 247 -16.16 37.28 70.70
N THR A 248 -15.53 36.36 71.42
CA THR A 248 -16.06 35.70 72.60
C THR A 248 -15.52 36.49 73.79
N ASP A 249 -16.36 37.05 74.67
CA ASP A 249 -15.90 37.71 75.90
C ASP A 249 -15.26 36.73 76.92
N SER A 250 -14.87 35.53 76.46
CA SER A 250 -14.27 34.41 77.17
C SER A 250 -12.84 34.13 76.72
N ASP A 251 -12.10 33.41 77.56
CA ASP A 251 -10.76 32.93 77.23
C ASP A 251 -10.82 31.83 76.15
N ILE A 252 -10.00 31.97 75.10
CA ILE A 252 -9.84 30.99 74.01
C ILE A 252 -8.50 30.24 74.09
N SER A 253 -7.87 30.23 75.27
CA SER A 253 -6.60 29.52 75.50
C SER A 253 -6.62 28.05 75.04
N ASP A 254 -7.75 27.36 75.17
CA ASP A 254 -7.92 25.99 74.68
C ASP A 254 -7.71 25.88 73.16
N LEU A 255 -8.29 26.81 72.40
CA LEU A 255 -8.15 26.90 70.95
C LEU A 255 -6.72 27.29 70.54
N THR A 256 -6.12 28.25 71.25
CA THR A 256 -4.73 28.64 71.00
C THR A 256 -3.75 27.49 71.28
N SER A 257 -4.01 26.69 72.33
CA SER A 257 -3.23 25.49 72.65
C SER A 257 -3.36 24.42 71.56
N PHE A 258 -4.57 24.22 71.01
CA PHE A 258 -4.81 23.31 69.90
C PHE A 258 -4.04 23.72 68.64
N PHE A 259 -4.13 24.99 68.22
CA PHE A 259 -3.38 25.46 67.05
C PHE A 259 -1.87 25.32 67.23
N THR A 260 -1.36 25.60 68.43
CA THR A 260 0.05 25.41 68.77
C THR A 260 0.45 23.92 68.69
N SER A 261 -0.41 23.01 69.16
CA SER A 261 -0.19 21.55 69.04
C SER A 261 -0.12 21.06 67.59
N GLN A 262 -0.82 21.74 66.67
CA GLN A 262 -0.81 21.47 65.23
C GLN A 262 0.32 22.21 64.50
N ASN A 263 1.26 22.85 65.22
CA ASN A 263 2.35 23.67 64.68
C ASN A 263 1.88 24.87 63.84
N ILE A 264 0.75 25.49 64.20
CA ILE A 264 0.24 26.67 63.51
C ILE A 264 0.58 27.90 64.35
N MET A 265 1.30 28.86 63.77
CA MET A 265 1.56 30.16 64.38
C MET A 265 0.29 31.02 64.33
N VAL A 266 -0.20 31.42 65.49
CA VAL A 266 -1.40 32.24 65.64
C VAL A 266 -1.01 33.65 66.07
N THR A 267 -1.63 34.66 65.47
CA THR A 267 -1.46 36.07 65.85
C THR A 267 -2.83 36.69 66.12
N MET A 268 -3.00 37.26 67.32
CA MET A 268 -4.26 37.89 67.70
C MET A 268 -4.49 39.16 66.88
N PHE A 269 -5.71 39.31 66.37
CA PHE A 269 -6.12 40.43 65.53
C PHE A 269 -7.31 41.16 66.16
N ASN A 270 -7.16 42.46 66.40
CA ASN A 270 -8.12 43.29 67.11
C ASN A 270 -8.78 44.37 66.22
N ASP A 271 -8.35 44.50 64.97
CA ASP A 271 -8.87 45.50 64.03
C ASP A 271 -10.14 44.97 63.32
N SER A 272 -10.97 45.87 62.79
CA SER A 272 -12.23 45.51 62.13
C SER A 272 -12.05 45.16 60.66
N ASP A 273 -10.97 45.63 60.03
CA ASP A 273 -10.70 45.42 58.61
C ASP A 273 -9.57 44.40 58.38
N TYR A 274 -9.91 43.16 58.01
CA TYR A 274 -8.92 42.14 57.67
C TYR A 274 -8.01 42.51 56.48
N VAL A 275 -8.41 43.49 55.65
CA VAL A 275 -7.61 43.98 54.53
C VAL A 275 -6.43 44.82 55.03
N SER A 276 -6.57 45.50 56.17
CA SER A 276 -5.48 46.31 56.78
C SER A 276 -4.27 45.45 57.16
N ALA A 277 -4.52 44.18 57.48
CA ALA A 277 -3.50 43.21 57.84
C ALA A 277 -2.79 42.59 56.62
N ALA A 278 -3.29 42.77 55.39
CA ALA A 278 -2.74 42.09 54.21
C ALA A 278 -1.22 42.32 54.06
N PRO A 279 -0.43 41.28 53.69
CA PRO A 279 -0.85 39.97 53.21
C PRO A 279 -0.98 38.89 54.31
N HIS A 280 -2.17 38.28 54.43
CA HIS A 280 -2.41 37.05 55.20
C HIS A 280 -3.07 35.97 54.35
N SER A 281 -2.79 34.70 54.68
CA SER A 281 -3.36 33.52 54.03
C SER A 281 -4.82 33.26 54.45
N ALA A 282 -5.11 33.39 55.75
CA ALA A 282 -6.45 33.29 56.31
C ALA A 282 -6.55 33.93 57.70
N ALA A 283 -7.77 34.28 58.09
CA ALA A 283 -8.15 34.73 59.41
C ALA A 283 -9.36 33.94 59.93
N LEU A 284 -9.46 33.82 61.24
CA LEU A 284 -10.54 33.12 61.92
C LEU A 284 -11.11 34.05 62.99
N ASN A 285 -12.40 34.38 62.88
CA ASN A 285 -13.13 35.01 63.97
C ASN A 285 -13.88 33.95 64.75
N VAL A 286 -13.78 34.00 66.07
CA VAL A 286 -14.45 33.08 66.98
C VAL A 286 -15.53 33.84 67.73
N MET A 287 -16.76 33.36 67.62
CA MET A 287 -17.92 33.83 68.37
C MET A 287 -18.44 32.69 69.24
N TYR A 288 -18.93 32.99 70.44
CA TYR A 288 -19.49 31.99 71.33
C TYR A 288 -21.00 32.10 71.27
N SER A 289 -21.68 31.04 70.83
CA SER A 289 -23.13 31.02 70.73
C SER A 289 -23.69 29.88 71.57
N GLU A 290 -24.29 30.24 72.71
CA GLU A 290 -24.99 29.38 73.67
C GLU A 290 -24.17 28.21 74.25
N LYS A 291 -23.68 27.28 73.41
CA LYS A 291 -22.91 26.08 73.79
C LYS A 291 -21.74 25.71 72.86
N ASP A 292 -21.64 26.31 71.67
CA ASP A 292 -20.60 25.96 70.70
C ASP A 292 -19.88 27.22 70.16
N TYR A 293 -18.64 27.02 69.70
CA TYR A 293 -17.88 28.04 69.00
C TYR A 293 -18.37 28.19 67.55
N VAL A 294 -18.84 29.37 67.18
CA VAL A 294 -19.16 29.73 65.80
C VAL A 294 -17.91 30.36 65.18
N PHE A 295 -17.41 29.71 64.14
CA PHE A 295 -16.21 30.14 63.41
C PHE A 295 -16.60 30.88 62.13
N THR A 296 -16.15 32.13 61.99
CA THR A 296 -16.19 32.84 60.71
C THR A 296 -14.81 32.78 60.07
N ALA A 297 -14.70 32.01 58.99
CA ALA A 297 -13.48 31.84 58.22
C ALA A 297 -13.34 32.93 57.15
N VAL A 298 -12.27 33.71 57.23
CA VAL A 298 -11.89 34.70 56.20
C VAL A 298 -10.65 34.18 55.51
N PHE A 299 -10.65 34.14 54.19
CA PHE A 299 -9.55 33.53 53.43
C PHE A 299 -9.16 34.39 52.24
N ASN A 300 -7.90 34.28 51.84
CA ASN A 300 -7.39 35.00 50.69
C ASN A 300 -7.72 34.22 49.40
N SER A 301 -8.49 34.84 48.51
CA SER A 301 -8.90 34.24 47.23
C SER A 301 -7.74 33.94 46.28
N THR A 302 -6.59 34.61 46.44
CA THR A 302 -5.38 34.30 45.67
C THR A 302 -4.71 32.99 46.10
N MET A 303 -5.07 32.45 47.28
CA MET A 303 -4.54 31.19 47.81
C MET A 303 -5.56 30.06 47.65
N VAL A 304 -5.44 29.32 46.55
CA VAL A 304 -6.43 28.37 45.99
C VAL A 304 -6.93 27.29 46.98
N CYS A 305 -6.15 26.86 47.97
CA CYS A 305 -6.57 25.84 48.95
C CYS A 305 -6.53 26.31 50.42
N SER A 306 -6.50 27.61 50.68
CA SER A 306 -6.47 28.17 52.04
C SER A 306 -7.74 27.83 52.84
N LEU A 307 -8.92 28.00 52.24
CA LEU A 307 -10.21 27.72 52.88
C LEU A 307 -10.40 26.22 53.21
N PRO A 308 -10.19 25.25 52.29
CA PRO A 308 -10.27 23.83 52.63
C PRO A 308 -9.30 23.41 53.73
N VAL A 309 -8.09 23.98 53.76
CA VAL A 309 -7.12 23.74 54.84
C VAL A 309 -7.66 24.28 56.17
N LEU A 310 -8.19 25.49 56.19
CA LEU A 310 -8.78 26.09 57.39
C LEU A 310 -9.98 25.28 57.89
N MET A 311 -10.85 24.83 56.98
CA MET A 311 -11.98 23.96 57.30
C MET A 311 -11.52 22.62 57.89
N ASN A 312 -10.45 22.03 57.35
CA ASN A 312 -9.85 20.81 57.90
C ASN A 312 -9.32 21.03 59.33
N ILE A 313 -8.68 22.18 59.59
CA ILE A 313 -8.18 22.53 60.92
C ILE A 313 -9.34 22.67 61.91
N ILE A 314 -10.41 23.40 61.55
CA ILE A 314 -11.60 23.58 62.39
C ILE A 314 -12.28 22.24 62.67
N SER A 315 -12.39 21.37 61.66
CA SER A 315 -13.00 20.04 61.82
C SER A 315 -12.18 19.16 62.78
N ASN A 316 -10.85 19.22 62.70
CA ASN A 316 -9.97 18.51 63.64
C ASN A 316 -10.01 19.11 65.05
N TYR A 317 -10.28 20.41 65.21
CA TYR A 317 -10.49 21.02 66.52
C TYR A 317 -11.73 20.44 67.22
N TYR A 318 -12.83 20.28 66.48
CA TYR A 318 -14.03 19.63 67.04
C TYR A 318 -13.76 18.18 67.46
N LEU A 319 -12.99 17.42 66.68
CA LEU A 319 -12.58 16.06 67.05
C LEU A 319 -11.71 16.05 68.30
N TYR A 320 -10.78 17.00 68.42
CA TYR A 320 -9.95 17.17 69.60
C TYR A 320 -10.81 17.48 70.84
N HIS A 321 -11.79 18.37 70.73
CA HIS A 321 -12.73 18.68 71.81
C HIS A 321 -13.56 17.46 72.25
N LEU A 322 -13.90 16.57 71.31
CA LEU A 322 -14.61 15.32 71.57
C LEU A 322 -13.71 14.15 72.03
N ASN A 323 -12.43 14.39 72.30
CA ASN A 323 -11.42 13.37 72.67
C ASN A 323 -11.29 12.21 71.65
N VAL A 324 -11.45 12.49 70.36
CA VAL A 324 -11.24 11.51 69.29
C VAL A 324 -9.76 11.51 68.87
N THR A 325 -9.15 10.32 68.78
CA THR A 325 -7.72 10.17 68.43
C THR A 325 -7.44 10.21 66.93
N GLU A 326 -8.46 10.07 66.09
CA GLU A 326 -8.34 10.09 64.63
C GLU A 326 -8.38 11.53 64.08
N SER A 327 -7.62 11.80 63.02
CA SER A 327 -7.57 13.11 62.36
C SER A 327 -8.20 13.05 60.97
N ILE A 328 -9.00 14.05 60.61
CA ILE A 328 -9.49 14.26 59.25
C ILE A 328 -8.32 14.74 58.38
N GLN A 329 -8.16 14.09 57.22
CA GLN A 329 -7.18 14.46 56.21
C GLN A 329 -7.89 14.78 54.91
N VAL A 330 -7.54 15.92 54.31
CA VAL A 330 -8.13 16.37 53.05
C VAL A 330 -7.07 16.32 51.97
N TRP A 331 -7.43 15.82 50.80
CA TRP A 331 -6.59 15.78 49.61
C TRP A 331 -7.21 16.62 48.50
N ASN A 332 -6.36 17.32 47.75
CA ASN A 332 -6.76 17.97 46.51
C ASN A 332 -6.38 17.05 45.33
N THR A 333 -7.39 16.54 44.64
CA THR A 333 -7.24 15.87 43.34
C THR A 333 -7.47 16.93 42.25
N PRO A 334 -6.42 17.39 41.55
CA PRO A 334 -6.60 18.38 40.48
C PRO A 334 -7.55 17.84 39.41
N PHE A 335 -8.41 18.72 38.88
CA PHE A 335 -9.45 18.35 37.90
C PHE A 335 -8.79 18.08 36.53
N PHE A 336 -8.95 16.86 36.01
CA PHE A 336 -8.21 16.35 34.84
C PHE A 336 -8.85 16.66 33.47
N GLN A 337 -10.04 17.26 33.41
CA GLN A 337 -10.93 17.01 32.28
C GLN A 337 -10.43 17.54 30.92
N GLU A 338 -9.62 18.62 30.87
CA GLU A 338 -9.23 19.22 29.59
C GLU A 338 -7.98 18.60 28.94
N ILE A 339 -6.95 18.25 29.70
CA ILE A 339 -5.67 17.79 29.11
C ILE A 339 -5.79 16.36 28.58
N THR A 340 -6.48 15.47 29.31
CA THR A 340 -6.72 14.10 28.85
C THR A 340 -7.62 14.05 27.61
N ASP A 341 -8.57 14.96 27.46
CA ASP A 341 -9.46 15.01 26.29
C ASP A 341 -8.72 15.43 25.02
N ILE A 342 -7.78 16.37 25.11
CA ILE A 342 -6.99 16.81 23.95
C ILE A 342 -6.08 15.68 23.46
N VAL A 343 -5.36 15.02 24.38
CA VAL A 343 -4.49 13.88 24.05
C VAL A 343 -5.29 12.73 23.44
N PHE A 344 -6.44 12.40 24.03
CA PHE A 344 -7.32 11.35 23.52
C PHE A 344 -7.89 11.68 22.14
N LYS A 345 -8.31 12.93 21.89
CA LYS A 345 -8.77 13.36 20.56
C LYS A 345 -7.67 13.24 19.51
N ILE A 346 -6.45 13.71 19.83
CA ILE A 346 -5.30 13.60 18.92
C ILE A 346 -5.00 12.12 18.62
N GLU A 347 -5.02 11.26 19.64
CA GLU A 347 -4.84 9.82 19.49
C GLU A 347 -5.90 9.20 18.56
N LEU A 348 -7.18 9.53 18.77
CA LEU A 348 -8.28 9.05 17.94
C LEU A 348 -8.13 9.47 16.47
N TYR A 349 -7.81 10.75 16.21
CA TYR A 349 -7.59 11.24 14.84
C TYR A 349 -6.40 10.58 14.18
N PHE A 350 -5.31 10.39 14.92
CA PHE A 350 -4.11 9.73 14.40
C PHE A 350 -4.40 8.26 14.06
N GLN A 351 -5.13 7.54 14.93
CA GLN A 351 -5.53 6.16 14.69
C GLN A 351 -6.45 6.05 13.47
N ALA A 352 -7.42 6.95 13.33
CA ALA A 352 -8.32 6.97 12.17
C ALA A 352 -7.56 7.25 10.86
N ALA A 353 -6.61 8.20 10.87
CA ALA A 353 -5.79 8.52 9.70
C ALA A 353 -4.92 7.32 9.29
N LEU A 354 -4.25 6.68 10.25
CA LEU A 354 -3.37 5.55 9.98
C LEU A 354 -4.16 4.31 9.51
N LEU A 355 -5.34 4.07 10.08
CA LEU A 355 -6.26 3.04 9.59
C LEU A 355 -6.66 3.31 8.13
N GLY A 356 -6.97 4.56 7.78
CA GLY A 356 -7.28 4.97 6.41
C GLY A 356 -6.15 4.70 5.42
N ILE A 357 -4.90 5.00 5.79
CA ILE A 357 -3.71 4.68 4.96
C ILE A 357 -3.60 3.17 4.70
N ILE A 358 -3.86 2.33 5.70
CA ILE A 358 -3.66 0.89 5.58
C ILE A 358 -4.78 0.24 4.75
N VAL A 359 -6.02 0.68 4.97
CA VAL A 359 -7.18 0.26 4.15
C VAL A 359 -7.00 0.65 2.69
N THR A 360 -6.41 1.81 2.41
CA THR A 360 -6.17 2.27 1.04
C THR A 360 -4.92 1.67 0.39
N ALA A 361 -3.90 1.31 1.17
CA ALA A 361 -2.66 0.72 0.64
C ALA A 361 -2.80 -0.75 0.23
N MET A 362 -3.77 -1.47 0.79
CA MET A 362 -3.95 -2.91 0.55
C MET A 362 -4.55 -3.29 -0.81
N PRO A 363 -5.65 -2.68 -1.29
CA PRO A 363 -6.22 -3.02 -2.60
C PRO A 363 -5.25 -2.83 -3.78
N PRO A 364 -4.43 -1.76 -3.84
CA PRO A 364 -3.39 -1.61 -4.85
C PRO A 364 -2.36 -2.74 -4.83
N TYR A 365 -2.07 -3.32 -3.65
CA TYR A 365 -1.14 -4.43 -3.55
C TYR A 365 -1.67 -5.69 -4.26
N PHE A 366 -2.92 -6.09 -3.98
CA PHE A 366 -3.56 -7.21 -4.70
C PHE A 366 -3.67 -6.94 -6.20
N ALA A 367 -3.97 -5.69 -6.58
CA ALA A 367 -4.02 -5.30 -7.98
C ALA A 367 -2.66 -5.37 -8.67
N MET A 368 -1.57 -5.02 -7.97
CA MET A 368 -0.21 -5.02 -8.50
C MET A 368 0.28 -6.44 -8.81
N GLU A 369 0.01 -7.41 -7.94
CA GLU A 369 0.35 -8.82 -8.19
C GLU A 369 -0.41 -9.36 -9.42
N ASN A 370 -1.69 -8.98 -9.56
CA ASN A 370 -2.45 -9.35 -10.74
C ASN A 370 -1.93 -8.68 -12.03
N ALA A 371 -1.46 -7.43 -11.95
CA ALA A 371 -0.82 -6.75 -13.07
C ALA A 371 0.51 -7.42 -13.48
N GLU A 372 1.29 -7.91 -12.52
CA GLU A 372 2.51 -8.67 -12.79
C GLU A 372 2.20 -10.03 -13.45
N ASN A 373 1.19 -10.74 -12.95
CA ASN A 373 0.67 -11.96 -13.58
C ASN A 373 0.17 -11.72 -15.02
N HIS A 374 -0.43 -10.56 -15.27
CA HIS A 374 -0.84 -10.15 -16.62
C HIS A 374 0.37 -9.89 -17.54
N LYS A 375 1.42 -9.24 -17.02
CA LYS A 375 2.67 -9.00 -17.77
C LYS A 375 3.36 -10.30 -18.20
N ILE A 376 3.35 -11.31 -17.34
CA ILE A 376 3.92 -12.64 -17.63
C ILE A 376 2.96 -13.50 -18.48
N LYS A 377 1.74 -13.02 -18.77
CA LYS A 377 0.69 -13.76 -19.49
C LYS A 377 0.34 -15.08 -18.78
N ALA A 378 0.52 -15.14 -17.45
CA ALA A 378 0.27 -16.36 -16.67
C ALA A 378 -1.20 -16.78 -16.73
N TYR A 379 -2.12 -15.82 -16.63
CA TYR A 379 -3.56 -16.09 -16.74
C TYR A 379 -3.95 -16.65 -18.11
N THR A 380 -3.40 -16.13 -19.21
CA THR A 380 -3.72 -16.63 -20.55
C THR A 380 -3.13 -18.02 -20.78
N GLN A 381 -1.94 -18.32 -20.25
CA GLN A 381 -1.38 -19.67 -20.27
C GLN A 381 -2.24 -20.68 -19.49
N LEU A 382 -2.73 -20.29 -18.31
CA LEU A 382 -3.63 -21.12 -17.50
C LEU A 382 -4.99 -21.32 -18.20
N LYS A 383 -5.53 -20.27 -18.82
CA LYS A 383 -6.78 -20.34 -19.60
C LYS A 383 -6.65 -21.29 -20.80
N LEU A 384 -5.54 -21.22 -21.53
CA LEU A 384 -5.22 -22.16 -22.63
C LEU A 384 -5.06 -23.61 -22.14
N SER A 385 -4.66 -23.79 -20.88
CA SER A 385 -4.55 -25.10 -20.23
C SER A 385 -5.89 -25.65 -19.71
N GLY A 386 -7.01 -24.97 -19.97
CA GLY A 386 -8.35 -25.43 -19.59
C GLY A 386 -8.83 -24.95 -18.21
N LEU A 387 -8.19 -23.93 -17.63
CA LEU A 387 -8.66 -23.31 -16.40
C LEU A 387 -9.91 -22.46 -16.65
N LEU A 388 -10.94 -22.65 -15.83
CA LEU A 388 -12.13 -21.81 -15.85
C LEU A 388 -11.83 -20.41 -15.31
N PRO A 389 -12.24 -19.32 -16.02
CA PRO A 389 -12.06 -17.94 -15.54
C PRO A 389 -12.62 -17.72 -14.13
N SER A 390 -13.79 -18.29 -13.82
CA SER A 390 -14.40 -18.17 -12.50
C SER A 390 -13.59 -18.86 -11.41
N ALA A 391 -12.94 -19.99 -11.70
CA ALA A 391 -12.11 -20.70 -10.74
C ALA A 391 -10.84 -19.92 -10.37
N TYR A 392 -10.28 -19.17 -11.34
CA TYR A 392 -9.15 -18.28 -11.12
C TYR A 392 -9.46 -17.18 -10.12
N TRP A 393 -10.45 -16.35 -10.42
CA TRP A 393 -10.80 -15.19 -9.59
C TRP A 393 -11.30 -15.60 -8.20
N ILE A 394 -12.11 -16.66 -8.11
CA ILE A 394 -12.60 -17.16 -6.83
C ILE A 394 -11.47 -17.79 -6.01
N GLY A 395 -10.52 -18.48 -6.65
CA GLY A 395 -9.34 -19.03 -6.00
C GLY A 395 -8.46 -17.94 -5.37
N GLN A 396 -8.25 -16.81 -6.05
CA GLN A 396 -7.53 -15.65 -5.51
C GLN A 396 -8.31 -14.98 -4.38
N ALA A 397 -9.60 -14.69 -4.60
CA ALA A 397 -10.47 -14.03 -3.62
C ALA A 397 -10.57 -14.78 -2.29
N ILE A 398 -10.57 -16.13 -2.32
CA ILE A 398 -10.59 -16.97 -1.11
C ILE A 398 -9.37 -16.75 -0.21
N VAL A 399 -8.25 -16.29 -0.77
CA VAL A 399 -7.03 -16.02 0.01
C VAL A 399 -6.94 -14.53 0.38
N ASP A 400 -7.21 -13.64 -0.57
CA ASP A 400 -7.02 -12.20 -0.39
C ASP A 400 -8.06 -11.60 0.57
N ILE A 401 -9.33 -12.00 0.45
CA ILE A 401 -10.42 -11.45 1.29
C ILE A 401 -10.18 -11.78 2.77
N PRO A 402 -9.96 -13.05 3.17
CA PRO A 402 -9.67 -13.35 4.58
C PRO A 402 -8.40 -12.70 5.10
N LEU A 403 -7.36 -12.57 4.26
CA LEU A 403 -6.12 -11.91 4.66
C LEU A 403 -6.35 -10.41 4.93
N PHE A 404 -7.10 -9.74 4.06
CA PHE A 404 -7.50 -8.35 4.25
C PHE A 404 -8.34 -8.15 5.51
N PHE A 405 -9.36 -9.00 5.72
CA PHE A 405 -10.19 -8.94 6.93
C PHE A 405 -9.38 -9.24 8.21
N LEU A 406 -8.44 -10.19 8.16
CA LEU A 406 -7.57 -10.48 9.30
C LEU A 406 -6.72 -9.28 9.68
N VAL A 407 -6.16 -8.57 8.70
CA VAL A 407 -5.43 -7.31 8.94
C VAL A 407 -6.37 -6.25 9.51
N LEU A 408 -7.57 -6.07 8.96
CA LEU A 408 -8.56 -5.12 9.48
C LEU A 408 -8.96 -5.41 10.94
N ILE A 409 -9.24 -6.67 11.27
CA ILE A 409 -9.61 -7.09 12.62
C ILE A 409 -8.47 -6.83 13.60
N LEU A 410 -7.23 -7.17 13.23
CA LEU A 410 -6.04 -6.90 14.04
C LEU A 410 -5.88 -5.41 14.37
N MET A 411 -6.32 -4.53 13.48
CA MET A 411 -6.14 -3.08 13.59
C MET A 411 -7.29 -2.39 14.34
N LEU A 412 -8.48 -2.99 14.35
CA LEU A 412 -9.60 -2.50 15.16
C LEU A 412 -9.46 -2.85 16.65
N GLY A 413 -8.66 -3.88 16.99
CA GLY A 413 -8.46 -4.34 18.36
C GLY A 413 -9.46 -5.41 18.76
#